data_AF-A0A944C5Y5-F1
#
_entry.id   AF-A0A944C5Y5-F1
#
_cell.length_a   1.000
_cell.length_b   1.000
_cell.length_c   1.000
_cell.angle_alpha   90.00
_cell.angle_beta   90.00
_cell.angle_gamma   90.00
#
_symmetry.space_group_name_H-M   'P 1'
#
loop_
_entity.id
_entity.type
_entity.pdbx_description
1 polymer ?
#
loop_
_entity_poly.entity_id
_entity_poly.type
_entity_poly.pdbx_seq_one_letter_code
_entity_poly.pdbx_strand_id
1 'polypeptide(L)'
;MSKTKKRIIIITVSAVLSVLLISSIFSVMKFGTFNCFSSFPAFFRVACGSEDVIAVDGYRVLMCSPTDSVEKFISYMESIGAVHNADDDFGGRLSFTKDSETFEMALRVNGNYA
;
A
#
# COMPACT_ATOMS: atom_id res chain seq x y z
N MET A 1 -16.97 28.60 -28.39
CA MET A 1 -16.75 27.18 -28.03
C MET A 1 -17.78 26.30 -28.71
N SER A 2 -17.41 25.27 -29.47
CA SER A 2 -18.38 24.44 -30.22
C SER A 2 -19.24 23.57 -29.30
N LYS A 3 -20.45 23.20 -29.75
CA LYS A 3 -21.37 22.33 -29.00
C LYS A 3 -20.72 21.02 -28.55
N THR A 4 -19.86 20.45 -29.41
CA THR A 4 -19.09 19.23 -29.13
C THR A 4 -18.07 19.43 -28.00
N LYS A 5 -17.32 20.55 -28.02
CA LYS A 5 -16.37 20.88 -26.93
C LYS A 5 -17.08 21.08 -25.59
N LYS A 6 -18.25 21.74 -25.56
CA LYS A 6 -19.07 21.86 -24.34
C LYS A 6 -19.51 20.49 -23.80
N ARG A 7 -19.97 19.59 -24.68
CA ARG A 7 -20.39 18.24 -24.29
C ARG A 7 -19.26 17.43 -23.68
N ILE A 8 -18.07 17.47 -24.30
CA ILE A 8 -16.88 16.78 -23.81
C ILE A 8 -16.52 17.30 -22.41
N ILE A 9 -16.46 18.63 -22.22
CA ILE A 9 -16.13 19.22 -20.91
C ILE A 9 -17.10 18.76 -19.83
N ILE A 10 -18.41 18.77 -20.10
CA ILE A 10 -19.42 18.34 -19.12
C ILE A 10 -19.22 16.87 -18.75
N ILE A 11 -19.01 16.01 -19.74
CA ILE A 11 -18.78 14.57 -19.51
C ILE A 11 -17.52 14.35 -18.68
N THR A 12 -16.42 15.05 -19.02
CA THR A 12 -15.16 14.94 -18.28
C THR A 12 -15.31 15.41 -16.84
N VAL A 13 -15.96 16.56 -16.61
CA VAL A 13 -16.18 17.10 -15.27
C VAL A 13 -17.07 16.17 -14.44
N SER A 14 -18.15 15.65 -15.03
CA SER A 14 -19.02 14.68 -14.35
C SER A 14 -18.27 13.39 -14.01
N ALA A 15 -17.44 12.87 -14.91
CA ALA A 15 -16.65 11.67 -14.62
C ALA A 15 -15.67 11.89 -13.46
N VAL A 16 -14.97 13.02 -13.45
CA VAL A 16 -14.03 13.37 -12.37
C VAL A 16 -14.76 13.53 -11.03
N LEU A 17 -15.90 14.22 -11.01
CA LEU A 17 -16.71 14.39 -9.80
C LEU A 17 -17.23 13.06 -9.25
N SER A 18 -17.69 12.16 -10.13
CA SER A 18 -18.17 10.83 -9.72
C SER A 18 -17.05 9.98 -9.12
N VAL A 19 -15.85 10.01 -9.71
CA VAL A 19 -14.68 9.29 -9.17
C VAL A 19 -14.31 9.84 -7.79
N LEU A 20 -14.23 11.17 -7.64
CA LEU A 20 -13.93 11.79 -6.35
C LEU A 20 -14.99 11.44 -5.28
N LEU A 21 -16.27 11.42 -5.65
CA LEU A 21 -17.36 11.08 -4.73
C LEU A 21 -17.25 9.63 -4.25
N ILE A 22 -17.02 8.68 -5.18
CA ILE A 22 -16.86 7.26 -4.85
C ILE A 22 -15.62 7.05 -3.97
N SER A 23 -14.50 7.69 -4.30
CA SER A 23 -13.28 7.65 -3.49
C SER A 23 -13.49 8.22 -2.08
N SER A 24 -14.24 9.32 -1.95
CA SER A 24 -14.60 9.89 -0.65
C SER A 24 -15.47 8.95 0.19
N ILE A 25 -16.48 8.32 -0.41
CA ILE A 25 -17.35 7.35 0.29
C ILE A 25 -16.52 6.16 0.78
N PHE A 26 -15.65 5.62 -0.08
CA PHE A 26 -14.74 4.54 0.30
C PHE A 26 -13.81 4.94 1.43
N SER A 27 -13.24 6.15 1.37
CA SER A 27 -12.35 6.68 2.41
C SER A 27 -13.04 6.80 3.76
N VAL A 28 -14.28 7.29 3.80
CA VAL A 28 -15.06 7.38 5.04
C VAL A 28 -15.39 6.00 5.58
N MET A 29 -15.84 5.08 4.72
CA MET A 29 -16.22 3.73 5.14
C MET A 29 -15.03 2.91 5.66
N LYS A 30 -13.85 3.05 5.03
CA LYS A 30 -12.67 2.23 5.35
C LYS A 30 -11.76 2.87 6.40
N PHE A 31 -11.62 4.19 6.38
CA PHE A 31 -10.62 4.92 7.18
C PHE A 31 -11.24 5.96 8.13
N GLY A 32 -12.57 6.13 8.14
CA GLY A 32 -13.25 7.10 9.01
C GLY A 32 -12.92 8.57 8.70
N THR A 33 -12.32 8.86 7.54
CA THR A 33 -11.82 10.19 7.18
C THR A 33 -12.30 10.60 5.79
N PHE A 34 -12.66 11.88 5.64
CA PHE A 34 -13.05 12.47 4.35
C PHE A 34 -11.85 13.18 3.73
N ASN A 35 -10.95 12.43 3.07
CA ASN A 35 -9.78 13.02 2.42
C ASN A 35 -9.43 12.35 1.09
N CYS A 36 -10.27 12.57 0.09
CA CYS A 36 -10.09 12.04 -1.25
C CYS A 36 -8.88 12.65 -1.99
N PHE A 37 -8.54 13.93 -1.76
CA PHE A 37 -7.42 14.57 -2.47
C PHE A 37 -6.04 14.16 -1.95
N SER A 38 -5.88 13.88 -0.65
CA SER A 38 -4.61 13.38 -0.12
C SER A 38 -4.42 11.89 -0.37
N SER A 39 -5.52 11.12 -0.36
CA SER A 39 -5.46 9.66 -0.54
C SER A 39 -5.42 9.24 -2.01
N PHE A 40 -5.95 10.04 -2.94
CA PHE A 40 -6.01 9.68 -4.35
C PHE A 40 -4.63 9.42 -4.99
N PRO A 41 -3.58 10.25 -4.78
CA PRO A 41 -2.25 9.96 -5.33
C PRO A 41 -1.66 8.66 -4.77
N ALA A 42 -1.86 8.40 -3.47
CA ALA A 42 -1.44 7.15 -2.84
C ALA A 42 -2.24 5.97 -3.42
N PHE A 43 -3.56 6.05 -3.46
CA PHE A 43 -4.46 5.06 -4.03
C PHE A 43 -4.14 4.75 -5.49
N PHE A 44 -3.90 5.76 -6.32
CA PHE A 44 -3.53 5.56 -7.72
C PHE A 44 -2.17 4.88 -7.86
N ARG A 45 -1.18 5.24 -7.02
CA ARG A 45 0.11 4.54 -6.96
C ARG A 45 -0.04 3.09 -6.52
N VAL A 46 -0.92 2.79 -5.56
CA VAL A 46 -1.21 1.41 -5.13
C VAL A 46 -1.95 0.63 -6.22
N ALA A 47 -2.97 1.22 -6.83
CA ALA A 47 -3.87 0.54 -7.76
C ALA A 47 -3.26 0.35 -9.16
N CYS A 48 -2.37 1.24 -9.59
CA CYS A 48 -1.71 1.18 -10.90
C CYS A 48 -0.22 0.81 -10.82
N GLY A 49 0.34 0.71 -9.61
CA GLY A 49 1.71 0.26 -9.40
C GLY A 49 1.84 -1.23 -9.68
N SER A 50 2.79 -1.60 -10.54
CA SER A 50 3.20 -2.99 -10.76
C SER A 50 4.29 -3.45 -9.80
N GLU A 51 4.76 -2.55 -8.92
CA GLU A 51 5.82 -2.82 -7.97
C GLU A 51 5.23 -3.30 -6.64
N ASP A 52 5.71 -4.46 -6.18
CA ASP A 52 5.32 -5.03 -4.89
C ASP A 52 5.75 -4.14 -3.71
N VAL A 53 6.73 -3.26 -3.92
CA VAL A 53 7.25 -2.33 -2.90
C VAL A 53 7.14 -0.91 -3.43
N ILE A 54 6.44 -0.05 -2.69
CA ILE A 54 6.32 1.38 -3.01
C ILE A 54 6.93 2.24 -1.91
N ALA A 55 7.57 3.34 -2.27
CA ALA A 55 8.04 4.35 -1.32
C ALA A 55 6.93 5.37 -1.02
N VAL A 56 6.55 5.50 0.25
CA VAL A 56 5.56 6.46 0.75
C VAL A 56 6.19 7.25 1.89
N ASP A 57 6.40 8.56 1.70
CA ASP A 57 6.96 9.48 2.70
C ASP A 57 8.24 8.98 3.40
N GLY A 58 9.14 8.36 2.62
CA GLY A 58 10.41 7.81 3.13
C GLY A 58 10.31 6.40 3.71
N TYR A 59 9.10 5.88 3.91
CA TYR A 59 8.87 4.48 4.28
C TYR A 59 8.76 3.61 3.03
N ARG A 60 9.28 2.38 3.10
CA ARG A 60 9.02 1.36 2.09
C ARG A 60 7.84 0.52 2.54
N VAL A 61 6.79 0.50 1.71
CA VAL A 61 5.55 -0.23 1.96
C VAL A 61 5.49 -1.41 1.00
N LEU A 62 5.41 -2.62 1.55
CA LEU A 62 5.23 -3.85 0.79
C LEU A 62 3.72 -4.14 0.64
N MET A 63 3.25 -4.15 -0.61
CA MET A 63 1.86 -4.42 -0.94
C MET A 63 1.66 -5.93 -1.09
N CYS A 64 0.89 -6.52 -0.18
CA CYS A 64 0.64 -7.96 -0.16
C CYS A 64 -0.71 -8.25 0.47
N SER A 65 -1.27 -9.42 0.15
CA SER A 65 -2.40 -9.97 0.89
C SER A 65 -1.96 -10.25 2.34
N PRO A 66 -2.87 -10.20 3.33
CA PRO A 66 -2.53 -10.61 4.69
C PRO A 66 -1.99 -12.04 4.77
N THR A 67 -2.47 -12.94 3.88
CA THR A 67 -2.07 -14.35 3.85
C THR A 67 -0.62 -14.55 3.41
N ASP A 68 -0.12 -13.71 2.52
CA ASP A 68 1.20 -13.90 1.90
C ASP A 68 2.22 -12.86 2.41
N SER A 69 1.82 -12.06 3.41
CA SER A 69 2.56 -10.89 3.89
C SER A 69 3.91 -11.24 4.50
N VAL A 70 3.98 -12.33 5.27
CA VAL A 70 5.21 -12.81 5.91
C VAL A 70 6.21 -13.28 4.86
N GLU A 71 5.76 -14.11 3.93
CA GLU A 71 6.60 -14.66 2.85
C GLU A 71 7.17 -13.55 1.96
N LYS A 72 6.33 -12.61 1.52
CA LYS A 72 6.79 -11.48 0.71
C LYS A 72 7.74 -10.56 1.49
N PHE A 73 7.54 -10.41 2.80
CA PHE A 73 8.46 -9.62 3.63
C PHE A 73 9.83 -10.28 3.74
N ILE A 74 9.88 -11.60 3.99
CA ILE A 74 11.13 -12.37 4.01
C ILE A 74 11.84 -12.25 2.66
N SER A 75 11.13 -12.50 1.55
CA SER A 75 11.68 -12.39 0.20
C SER A 75 12.24 -10.99 -0.10
N TYR A 76 11.56 -9.94 0.36
CA TYR A 76 12.07 -8.58 0.25
C TYR A 76 13.35 -8.36 1.06
N MET A 77 13.41 -8.85 2.30
CA MET A 77 14.61 -8.76 3.15
C MET A 77 15.81 -9.49 2.53
N GLU A 78 15.57 -10.66 1.93
CA GLU A 78 16.58 -11.40 1.18
C GLU A 78 17.07 -10.63 -0.05
N SER A 79 16.17 -9.96 -0.78
CA SER A 79 16.54 -9.14 -1.93
C SER A 79 17.46 -7.96 -1.59
N ILE A 80 17.44 -7.49 -0.33
CA ILE A 80 18.32 -6.42 0.16
C ILE A 80 19.55 -6.96 0.91
N GLY A 81 19.83 -8.26 0.79
CA GLY A 81 21.04 -8.92 1.30
C GLY A 81 20.98 -9.37 2.76
N ALA A 82 19.79 -9.42 3.37
CA ALA A 82 19.63 -10.06 4.67
C ALA A 82 19.39 -11.57 4.50
N VAL A 83 19.78 -12.37 5.48
CA VAL A 83 19.49 -13.82 5.52
C VAL A 83 18.50 -14.07 6.65
N HIS A 84 17.40 -14.76 6.37
CA HIS A 84 16.39 -15.11 7.37
C HIS A 84 16.84 -16.33 8.18
N ASN A 85 16.81 -16.23 9.52
CA ASN A 85 17.19 -17.30 10.44
C ASN A 85 15.91 -17.91 11.04
N ALA A 86 15.25 -18.80 10.30
CA ALA A 86 13.94 -19.35 10.70
C ALA A 86 13.94 -20.09 12.06
N ASP A 87 15.07 -20.68 12.46
CA ASP A 87 15.21 -21.38 13.74
C ASP A 87 15.20 -20.43 14.95
N ASP A 88 15.52 -19.15 14.73
CA ASP A 88 15.57 -18.10 15.76
C ASP A 88 14.27 -17.27 15.80
N ASP A 89 13.29 -17.59 14.96
CA ASP A 89 12.00 -16.89 14.94
C ASP A 89 11.24 -17.14 16.25
N PHE A 90 10.64 -16.08 16.80
CA PHE A 90 9.89 -16.15 18.05
C PHE A 90 8.52 -15.52 17.93
N GLY A 91 7.51 -16.37 17.68
CA GLY A 91 6.12 -15.96 17.54
C GLY A 91 5.93 -15.02 16.35
N GLY A 92 5.68 -13.74 16.62
CA GLY A 92 5.55 -12.69 15.60
C GLY A 92 6.85 -11.97 15.27
N ARG A 93 8.01 -12.44 15.75
CA ARG A 93 9.32 -11.84 15.47
C ARG A 93 10.10 -12.73 14.51
N LEU A 94 10.64 -12.09 13.48
CA LEU A 94 11.51 -12.73 12.52
C LEU A 94 12.96 -12.32 12.74
N SER A 95 13.89 -13.28 12.70
CA SER A 95 15.32 -13.06 12.90
C SER A 95 16.04 -12.94 11.55
N PHE A 96 16.85 -11.90 11.37
CA PHE A 96 17.64 -11.71 10.15
C PHE A 96 19.11 -11.42 10.48
N THR A 97 20.01 -11.87 9.62
CA THR A 97 21.43 -11.53 9.65
C THR A 97 21.80 -10.71 8.41
N LYS A 98 22.42 -9.56 8.60
CA LYS A 98 22.99 -8.75 7.51
C LYS A 98 24.31 -8.15 7.95
N ASP A 99 25.32 -8.18 7.08
CA ASP A 99 26.64 -7.60 7.37
C ASP A 99 27.28 -8.10 8.70
N SER A 100 27.03 -9.37 9.05
CA SER A 100 27.46 -10.02 10.30
C SER A 100 26.77 -9.52 11.58
N GLU A 101 25.72 -8.70 11.46
CA GLU A 101 24.85 -8.31 12.57
C GLU A 101 23.50 -9.04 12.47
N THR A 102 23.08 -9.65 13.58
CA THR A 102 21.77 -10.27 13.71
C THR A 102 20.81 -9.28 14.37
N PHE A 103 19.62 -9.13 13.79
CA PHE A 103 18.58 -8.25 14.29
C PHE A 103 17.20 -8.89 14.15
N GLU A 104 16.28 -8.51 15.05
CA GLU A 104 14.91 -9.00 15.06
C GLU A 104 13.95 -7.95 14.48
N MET A 105 12.99 -8.40 13.68
CA MET A 105 11.90 -7.58 13.18
C MET A 105 10.57 -8.08 13.76
N ALA A 106 9.90 -7.24 14.55
CA ALA A 106 8.58 -7.54 15.07
C ALA A 106 7.51 -7.26 14.01
N LEU A 107 6.80 -8.30 13.57
CA LEU A 107 5.62 -8.16 12.73
C LEU A 107 4.39 -7.91 13.59
N ARG A 108 3.76 -6.76 13.40
CA ARG A 108 2.39 -6.52 13.86
C ARG A 108 1.44 -6.64 12.67
N VAL A 109 0.78 -7.78 12.57
CA VAL A 109 -0.38 -7.92 11.70
C VAL A 109 -1.55 -7.24 12.40
N ASN A 110 -2.01 -6.11 11.88
CA ASN A 110 -3.18 -5.44 12.42
C ASN A 110 -4.41 -6.28 12.08
N GLY A 111 -4.93 -7.03 13.05
CA GLY A 111 -6.04 -7.98 12.88
C GLY A 111 -7.41 -7.34 12.63
N ASN A 112 -7.49 -6.02 12.45
CA ASN A 112 -8.75 -5.27 12.25
C ASN A 112 -9.32 -5.37 10.82
N TYR A 113 -9.06 -6.46 10.11
CA TYR A 113 -9.72 -6.76 8.84
C TYR A 113 -10.88 -7.75 9.08
N ALA A 114 -11.89 -7.31 9.83
CA ALA A 114 -13.19 -7.96 9.93
C ALA A 114 -14.25 -7.05 9.28
#